data_AF-A0A9X2HD93-F1
#
_entry.id   AF-A0A9X2HD93-F1
#
_cell.length_a   1.000
_cell.length_b   1.000
_cell.length_c   1.000
_cell.angle_alpha   90.00
_cell.angle_beta   90.00
_cell.angle_gamma   90.00
#
_symmetry.space_group_name_H-M   'P 1'
#
loop_
_entity.id
_entity.type
_entity.pdbx_description
1 polymer ?
#
loop_
_entity_poly.entity_id
_entity_poly.type
_entity_poly.pdbx_seq_one_letter_code
_entity_poly.pdbx_strand_id
1 'polypeptide(L)'
;MTDFDEDLLRALQVDGRAQFSALAAELGVHRSLVAQRVHELLGSGELRVLAAVHPRVLGFPVQAHLALRLAGPTGPVFERLRELDAVVYLSEVTGASQAVVEAWASSQGELARTVHAIRGIPGVVEVQLTLYDRVLRTLLLGEEPTAPEASLDDFDVALMTQLQRDGRLTFGELARRTGHSPSACRSRVLRLLEARVMRIGGGGGGGGGAPGPAPGGPRGGARGPRGGAPRRGRD
;
A
#
# COMPACT_ATOMS: atom_id res chain seq x y z
N MET A 1 22.73 -12.19 -4.39
CA MET A 1 22.57 -10.78 -4.82
C MET A 1 23.96 -10.17 -4.88
N THR A 2 24.33 -9.62 -6.03
CA THR A 2 25.64 -8.98 -6.25
C THR A 2 25.55 -7.46 -6.02
N ASP A 3 26.66 -6.76 -5.82
CA ASP A 3 26.68 -5.27 -5.73
C ASP A 3 25.98 -4.62 -6.94
N PHE A 4 26.16 -5.20 -8.13
CA PHE A 4 25.46 -4.78 -9.35
C PHE A 4 23.92 -4.95 -9.24
N ASP A 5 23.45 -6.07 -8.67
CA ASP A 5 22.02 -6.27 -8.47
C ASP A 5 21.45 -5.26 -7.47
N GLU A 6 22.20 -4.92 -6.42
CA GLU A 6 21.77 -3.92 -5.44
C GLU A 6 21.64 -2.52 -6.07
N ASP A 7 22.61 -2.11 -6.89
CA ASP A 7 22.55 -0.83 -7.60
C ASP A 7 21.41 -0.81 -8.63
N LEU A 8 21.22 -1.91 -9.36
CA LEU A 8 20.11 -2.07 -10.30
C LEU A 8 18.75 -2.02 -9.60
N LEU A 9 18.61 -2.71 -8.46
CA LEU A 9 17.40 -2.69 -7.64
C LEU A 9 17.14 -1.27 -7.10
N ARG A 10 18.18 -0.55 -6.66
CA ARG A 10 18.06 0.84 -6.18
C ARG A 10 17.59 1.79 -7.28
N ALA A 11 18.13 1.66 -8.49
CA ALA A 11 17.69 2.47 -9.62
C ALA A 11 16.21 2.17 -9.98
N LEU A 12 15.82 0.88 -9.97
CA LEU A 12 14.44 0.47 -10.23
C LEU A 12 13.47 0.83 -9.09
N GLN A 13 13.94 0.93 -7.84
CA GLN A 13 13.14 1.45 -6.71
C GLN A 13 12.74 2.92 -6.96
N VAL A 14 13.62 3.71 -7.57
CA VAL A 14 13.35 5.10 -7.94
C VAL A 14 12.38 5.19 -9.12
N ASP A 15 12.67 4.46 -10.21
CA ASP A 15 11.80 4.37 -11.38
C ASP A 15 11.67 2.92 -11.87
N GLY A 16 10.57 2.28 -11.49
CA GLY A 16 10.29 0.89 -11.85
C GLY A 16 10.04 0.69 -13.35
N ARG A 17 9.83 1.77 -14.10
CA ARG A 17 9.63 1.78 -15.56
C ARG A 17 10.84 2.30 -16.33
N ALA A 18 11.97 2.54 -15.66
CA ALA A 18 13.18 3.02 -16.29
C ALA A 18 13.55 2.18 -17.53
N GLN A 19 13.95 2.87 -18.60
CA GLN A 19 14.40 2.21 -19.81
C GLN A 19 15.73 1.50 -19.56
N PHE A 20 15.89 0.27 -20.04
CA PHE A 20 17.13 -0.50 -19.85
C PHE A 20 18.36 0.20 -20.42
N SER A 21 18.21 1.06 -21.44
CA SER A 21 19.29 1.91 -21.96
C SER A 21 19.72 2.99 -20.98
N ALA A 22 18.77 3.61 -20.26
CA ALA A 22 19.07 4.64 -19.27
C ALA A 22 19.78 4.01 -18.05
N LEU A 23 19.25 2.90 -17.55
CA LEU A 23 19.87 2.13 -16.46
C LEU A 23 21.29 1.66 -16.83
N ALA A 24 21.48 1.19 -18.07
CA ALA A 24 22.78 0.77 -18.57
C ALA A 24 23.80 1.92 -18.61
N ALA A 25 23.37 3.10 -19.06
CA ALA A 25 24.22 4.29 -19.07
C ALA A 25 24.58 4.76 -17.66
N GLU A 26 23.62 4.72 -16.72
CA GLU A 26 23.84 5.07 -15.31
C GLU A 26 24.79 4.09 -14.60
N LEU A 27 24.62 2.79 -14.83
CA LEU A 27 25.39 1.74 -14.18
C LEU A 27 26.71 1.41 -14.91
N GLY A 28 27.02 2.07 -16.03
CA GLY A 28 28.24 1.85 -16.79
C GLY A 28 28.36 0.46 -17.44
N VAL A 29 27.23 -0.17 -17.78
CA VAL A 29 27.18 -1.54 -18.33
C VAL A 29 26.46 -1.59 -19.68
N HIS A 30 26.51 -2.75 -20.35
CA HIS A 30 25.78 -2.94 -21.59
C HIS A 30 24.28 -3.17 -21.35
N ARG A 31 23.42 -2.63 -22.22
CA ARG A 31 21.95 -2.76 -22.14
C ARG A 31 21.47 -4.21 -22.04
N SER A 32 22.14 -5.14 -22.73
CA SER A 32 21.76 -6.57 -22.70
C SER A 32 21.94 -7.19 -21.33
N LEU A 33 22.97 -6.79 -20.57
CA LEU A 33 23.21 -7.28 -19.21
C LEU A 33 22.12 -6.83 -18.25
N VAL A 34 21.77 -5.53 -18.29
CA VAL A 34 20.64 -4.98 -17.52
C VAL A 34 19.35 -5.72 -17.86
N ALA A 35 19.05 -5.85 -19.15
CA ALA A 35 17.84 -6.55 -19.59
C ALA A 35 17.80 -7.98 -19.06
N GLN A 36 18.87 -8.75 -19.24
CA GLN A 36 18.95 -10.12 -18.75
C GLN A 36 18.70 -10.20 -17.24
N ARG A 37 19.44 -9.41 -16.45
CA ARG A 37 19.33 -9.43 -14.98
C ARG A 37 17.96 -9.00 -14.48
N VAL A 38 17.36 -7.97 -15.07
CA VAL A 38 15.99 -7.56 -14.71
C VAL A 38 14.98 -8.69 -14.99
N HIS A 39 15.07 -9.38 -16.12
CA HIS A 39 14.17 -10.50 -16.41
C HIS A 39 14.39 -11.67 -15.45
N GLU A 40 15.64 -11.99 -15.10
CA GLU A 40 15.95 -13.03 -14.13
C GLU A 40 15.38 -12.70 -12.75
N LEU A 41 15.58 -11.47 -12.25
CA LEU A 41 15.06 -11.02 -10.95
C LEU A 41 13.51 -10.94 -10.92
N LEU A 42 12.89 -10.53 -12.03
CA LEU A 42 11.42 -10.58 -12.15
C LEU A 42 10.91 -12.02 -12.19
N GLY A 43 11.62 -12.90 -12.92
CA GLY A 43 11.28 -14.32 -13.08
C GLY A 43 11.45 -15.13 -11.79
N SER A 44 12.46 -14.83 -10.98
CA SER A 44 12.66 -15.43 -9.66
C SER A 44 11.73 -14.83 -8.60
N GLY A 45 11.13 -13.67 -8.88
CA GLY A 45 10.30 -12.91 -7.94
C GLY A 45 11.08 -12.11 -6.91
N GLU A 46 12.42 -12.09 -7.00
CA GLU A 46 13.30 -11.24 -6.19
C GLU A 46 13.03 -9.75 -6.43
N LEU A 47 12.63 -9.40 -7.66
CA LEU A 47 12.14 -8.07 -8.03
C LEU A 47 10.66 -8.15 -8.39
N ARG A 48 9.87 -7.21 -7.88
CA ARG A 48 8.52 -6.92 -8.37
C ARG A 48 8.41 -5.44 -8.67
N VAL A 49 7.86 -5.07 -9.81
CA VAL A 49 7.55 -3.67 -10.11
C VAL A 49 6.06 -3.46 -9.88
N LEU A 50 5.73 -2.63 -8.91
CA LEU A 50 4.36 -2.41 -8.47
C LEU A 50 4.06 -0.92 -8.49
N ALA A 51 2.80 -0.57 -8.71
CA ALA A 51 2.32 0.75 -8.35
C ALA A 51 2.07 0.83 -6.84
N ALA A 52 2.65 1.81 -6.17
CA ALA A 52 2.19 2.25 -4.86
C ALA A 52 1.17 3.38 -5.06
N VAL A 53 0.08 3.36 -4.30
CA VAL A 53 -0.99 4.37 -4.35
C VAL A 53 -1.18 4.94 -2.95
N HIS A 54 -1.40 6.25 -2.87
CA HIS A 54 -1.48 6.91 -1.58
C HIS A 54 -2.71 6.45 -0.77
N PRO A 55 -2.59 6.14 0.53
CA PRO A 55 -3.70 5.65 1.36
C PRO A 55 -4.93 6.56 1.38
N ARG A 56 -4.73 7.87 1.45
CA ARG A 56 -5.82 8.86 1.37
C ARG A 56 -6.63 8.75 0.08
N VAL A 57 -5.95 8.45 -1.03
CA VAL A 57 -6.54 8.23 -2.36
C VAL A 57 -7.31 6.91 -2.40
N LEU A 58 -6.84 5.89 -1.67
CA LEU A 58 -7.51 4.59 -1.52
C LEU A 58 -8.75 4.65 -0.61
N GLY A 59 -9.09 5.83 -0.06
CA GLY A 59 -10.22 5.98 0.86
C GLY A 59 -9.86 5.76 2.33
N PHE A 60 -8.57 5.81 2.68
CA PHE A 60 -8.08 5.72 4.06
C PHE A 60 -7.48 7.05 4.54
N PRO A 61 -8.31 8.06 4.86
CA PRO A 61 -7.83 9.37 5.30
C PRO A 61 -7.31 9.36 6.74
N VAL A 62 -7.58 8.29 7.51
CA VAL A 62 -7.13 8.15 8.89
C VAL A 62 -5.99 7.14 8.92
N GLN A 63 -4.84 7.58 9.43
CA GLN A 63 -3.65 6.75 9.58
C GLN A 63 -3.13 6.88 11.00
N ALA A 64 -2.64 5.77 11.53
CA ALA A 64 -2.18 5.73 12.91
C ALA A 64 -1.00 4.80 13.10
N HIS A 65 -0.13 5.22 14.01
CA HIS A 65 0.90 4.39 14.60
C HIS A 65 0.38 3.79 15.91
N LEU A 66 0.64 2.51 16.13
CA LEU A 66 0.34 1.84 17.37
C LEU A 66 1.60 1.13 17.88
N ALA A 67 2.00 1.47 19.11
CA ALA A 67 3.01 0.72 19.85
C ALA A 67 2.29 -0.18 20.86
N LEU A 68 2.59 -1.48 20.80
CA LEU A 68 1.92 -2.50 21.62
C LEU A 68 2.88 -3.07 22.66
N ARG A 69 2.46 -3.04 23.91
CA ARG A 69 3.11 -3.79 24.98
C ARG A 69 2.44 -5.14 25.14
N LEU A 70 3.24 -6.19 25.02
CA LEU A 70 2.79 -7.57 25.03
C LEU A 70 3.29 -8.28 26.29
N ALA A 71 2.51 -9.25 26.78
CA ALA A 71 2.92 -10.15 27.85
C ALA A 71 2.79 -11.61 27.40
N GLY A 72 3.76 -12.42 27.82
CA GLY A 72 3.84 -13.82 27.42
C GLY A 72 4.35 -13.98 25.98
N PRO A 73 4.03 -15.11 25.32
CA PRO A 73 4.48 -15.39 23.95
C PRO A 73 3.92 -14.37 22.95
N THR A 74 4.80 -13.74 22.17
CA THR A 74 4.43 -12.72 21.19
C THR A 74 3.87 -13.32 19.88
N GLY A 75 4.33 -14.52 19.50
CA GLY A 75 3.92 -15.21 18.27
C GLY A 75 2.40 -15.26 18.04
N PRO A 76 1.58 -15.77 18.99
CA PRO A 76 0.13 -15.81 18.83
C PRO A 76 -0.52 -14.42 18.65
N VAL A 77 0.05 -13.38 19.27
CA VAL A 77 -0.43 -12.00 19.08
C VAL A 77 -0.16 -11.54 17.66
N PHE A 78 1.07 -11.77 17.16
CA PHE A 78 1.45 -11.40 15.80
C PHE A 78 0.59 -12.10 14.75
N GLU A 79 0.29 -13.39 14.91
CA GLU A 79 -0.60 -14.10 13.99
C GLU A 79 -1.98 -13.43 13.90
N ARG A 80 -2.58 -13.04 15.05
CA ARG A 80 -3.87 -12.32 15.06
C ARG A 80 -3.78 -10.92 14.46
N LEU A 81 -2.67 -10.22 14.68
CA LEU A 81 -2.47 -8.88 14.10
C LEU A 81 -2.36 -8.93 12.57
N ARG A 82 -1.77 -9.99 12.00
CA ARG A 82 -1.65 -10.19 10.55
C ARG A 82 -2.99 -10.43 9.85
N GLU A 83 -4.01 -10.85 10.58
CA GLU A 83 -5.37 -11.09 10.05
C GLU A 83 -6.18 -9.80 9.90
N LEU A 84 -5.72 -8.67 10.45
CA LEU A 84 -6.46 -7.40 10.41
C LEU A 84 -6.11 -6.62 9.15
N ASP A 85 -7.06 -6.47 8.22
CA ASP A 85 -6.87 -5.71 6.97
C ASP A 85 -6.41 -4.25 7.18
N ALA A 86 -6.81 -3.65 8.31
CA ALA A 86 -6.39 -2.31 8.68
C ALA A 86 -4.89 -2.22 9.03
N VAL A 87 -4.25 -3.33 9.39
CA VAL A 87 -2.82 -3.41 9.73
C VAL A 87 -2.00 -3.53 8.45
N VAL A 88 -1.37 -2.43 8.05
CA VAL A 88 -0.60 -2.34 6.80
C VAL A 88 0.91 -2.49 7.01
N TYR A 89 1.37 -2.34 8.25
CA TYR A 89 2.73 -2.65 8.66
C TYR A 89 2.67 -3.26 10.06
N LEU A 90 3.48 -4.30 10.25
CA LEU A 90 3.62 -4.99 11.52
C LEU A 90 5.08 -5.40 11.69
N SER A 91 5.67 -5.03 12.81
CA SER A 91 7.05 -5.38 13.13
C SER A 91 7.16 -5.73 14.61
N GLU A 92 7.90 -6.80 14.89
CA GLU A 92 8.42 -7.07 16.23
C GLU A 92 9.63 -6.16 16.48
N VAL A 93 9.65 -5.50 17.64
CA VAL A 93 10.67 -4.51 18.00
C VAL A 93 11.21 -4.77 19.40
N THR A 94 12.42 -4.27 19.67
CA THR A 94 13.02 -4.30 21.01
C THR A 94 12.78 -2.96 21.71
N GLY A 95 12.61 -2.99 23.04
CA GLY A 95 12.42 -1.80 23.87
C GLY A 95 11.20 -1.88 24.77
N ALA A 96 10.57 -0.73 25.05
CA ALA A 96 9.41 -0.63 25.94
C ALA A 96 8.13 -1.28 25.38
N SER A 97 8.07 -1.45 24.06
CA SER A 97 7.01 -2.17 23.34
C SER A 97 7.62 -3.36 22.61
N GLN A 98 6.80 -4.35 22.29
CA GLN A 98 7.21 -5.56 21.58
C GLN A 98 6.71 -5.56 20.14
N ALA A 99 5.70 -4.75 19.81
CA ALA A 99 5.22 -4.61 18.44
C ALA A 99 4.98 -3.14 18.05
N VAL A 100 5.29 -2.83 16.81
CA VAL A 100 4.90 -1.60 16.12
C VAL A 100 3.96 -1.95 14.97
N VAL A 101 2.86 -1.21 14.89
CA VAL A 101 1.80 -1.39 13.90
C VAL A 101 1.50 -0.05 13.23
N GLU A 102 1.41 -0.05 11.90
CA GLU A 102 0.75 1.02 11.17
C GLU A 102 -0.64 0.57 10.76
N ALA A 103 -1.64 1.39 11.06
CA ALA A 103 -3.03 1.15 10.70
C ALA A 103 -3.57 2.22 9.77
N TRP A 104 -4.28 1.79 8.72
CA TRP A 104 -5.04 2.66 7.82
C TRP A 104 -6.55 2.41 8.00
N ALA A 105 -7.34 3.48 8.02
CA ALA A 105 -8.77 3.41 8.24
C ALA A 105 -9.51 4.47 7.42
N SER A 106 -10.72 4.12 6.97
CA SER A 106 -11.62 5.02 6.24
C SER A 106 -12.23 6.10 7.12
N SER A 107 -12.25 5.88 8.44
CA SER A 107 -12.81 6.79 9.42
C SER A 107 -12.24 6.56 10.82
N GLN A 108 -12.38 7.55 11.70
CA GLN A 108 -12.02 7.39 13.11
C GLN A 108 -12.80 6.26 13.78
N GLY A 109 -14.07 6.04 13.39
CA GLY A 109 -14.88 4.96 13.92
C GLY A 109 -14.38 3.57 13.51
N GLU A 110 -13.85 3.42 12.30
CA GLU A 110 -13.18 2.19 11.89
C GLU A 110 -11.88 1.97 12.66
N LEU A 111 -11.05 3.00 12.79
CA LEU A 111 -9.82 2.91 13.59
C LEU A 111 -10.12 2.50 15.03
N ALA A 112 -11.15 3.08 15.66
CA ALA A 112 -11.56 2.73 17.02
C ALA A 112 -11.95 1.25 17.13
N ARG A 113 -12.64 0.68 16.13
CA ARG A 113 -12.95 -0.75 16.08
C ARG A 113 -11.69 -1.60 15.95
N THR A 114 -10.74 -1.20 15.10
CA THR A 114 -9.44 -1.87 14.96
C THR A 114 -8.68 -1.87 16.28
N VAL A 115 -8.57 -0.72 16.95
CA VAL A 115 -7.91 -0.60 18.26
C VAL A 115 -8.60 -1.47 19.31
N HIS A 116 -9.95 -1.52 19.31
CA HIS A 116 -10.70 -2.37 20.22
C HIS A 116 -10.43 -3.85 19.96
N ALA A 117 -10.40 -4.28 18.69
CA ALA A 117 -10.07 -5.65 18.31
C ALA A 117 -8.65 -6.03 18.77
N ILE A 118 -7.67 -5.14 18.56
CA ILE A 118 -6.28 -5.34 19.01
C ILE A 118 -6.21 -5.50 20.53
N ARG A 119 -6.90 -4.65 21.30
CA ARG A 119 -6.96 -4.76 22.77
C ARG A 119 -7.59 -6.07 23.26
N GLY A 120 -8.46 -6.68 22.45
CA GLY A 120 -9.09 -7.95 22.75
C GLY A 120 -8.19 -9.17 22.53
N ILE A 121 -7.02 -9.01 21.91
CA ILE A 121 -6.09 -10.12 21.65
C ILE A 121 -5.40 -10.52 22.97
N PRO A 122 -5.52 -11.79 23.41
CA PRO A 122 -4.82 -12.26 24.60
C PRO A 122 -3.32 -12.04 24.49
N GLY A 123 -2.73 -11.42 25.51
CA GLY A 123 -1.32 -11.05 25.52
C GLY A 123 -1.07 -9.57 25.21
N VAL A 124 -2.03 -8.83 24.64
CA VAL A 124 -1.93 -7.37 24.51
C VAL A 124 -2.25 -6.72 25.86
N VAL A 125 -1.26 -6.05 26.45
CA VAL A 125 -1.42 -5.38 27.74
C VAL A 125 -1.71 -3.89 27.56
N GLU A 126 -1.13 -3.30 26.52
CA GLU A 126 -1.24 -1.87 26.29
C GLU A 126 -1.17 -1.55 24.80
N VAL A 127 -1.92 -0.52 24.42
CA VAL A 127 -1.96 0.02 23.06
C VAL A 127 -1.79 1.52 23.16
N GLN A 128 -0.61 2.00 22.77
CA GLN A 128 -0.35 3.42 22.61
C GLN A 128 -0.66 3.82 21.17
N LEU A 129 -1.68 4.66 20.98
CA LEU A 129 -2.14 5.13 19.67
C LEU A 129 -1.62 6.54 19.40
N THR A 130 -1.04 6.75 18.22
CA THR A 130 -0.68 8.08 17.70
C THR A 130 -1.32 8.26 16.33
N LEU A 131 -2.14 9.31 16.19
CA LEU A 131 -2.74 9.67 14.91
C LEU A 131 -1.77 10.51 14.09
N TYR A 132 -1.70 10.27 12.79
CA TYR A 132 -0.96 11.14 11.88
C TYR A 132 -1.79 12.34 11.49
N ASP A 133 -1.27 13.53 11.78
CA ASP A 133 -1.77 14.80 11.24
C ASP A 133 -1.28 14.99 9.79
N ARG A 134 0.02 14.81 9.57
CA ARG A 134 0.65 14.94 8.25
C ARG A 134 1.81 13.96 8.09
N VAL A 135 1.82 13.21 6.98
CA VAL A 135 2.94 12.36 6.59
C VAL A 135 3.88 13.11 5.66
N LEU A 136 5.10 13.38 6.09
CA LEU A 136 6.06 14.14 5.27
C LEU A 136 6.77 13.26 4.23
N ARG A 137 6.95 11.97 4.54
CA ARG A 137 7.63 11.00 3.68
C ARG A 137 7.05 9.61 3.90
N THR A 138 6.76 8.91 2.82
CA THR A 138 6.34 7.51 2.78
C THR A 138 7.43 6.66 2.14
N LEU A 139 7.50 5.37 2.52
CA LEU A 139 8.53 4.43 2.05
C LEU A 139 8.56 4.27 0.52
N LEU A 140 7.38 4.30 -0.13
CA LEU A 140 7.25 4.05 -1.58
C LEU A 140 6.73 5.24 -2.38
N LEU A 141 6.11 6.24 -1.75
CA LEU A 141 5.42 7.35 -2.45
C LEU A 141 6.07 8.72 -2.20
N GLY A 142 7.15 8.80 -1.41
CA GLY A 142 7.83 10.08 -1.16
C GLY A 142 6.90 11.01 -0.38
N GLU A 143 6.72 12.23 -0.85
CA GLU A 143 5.84 13.23 -0.21
C GLU A 143 4.35 12.90 -0.40
N GLU A 144 3.49 13.36 0.52
CA GLU A 144 2.03 13.34 0.36
C GLU A 144 1.60 14.03 -0.95
N PRO A 145 0.57 13.49 -1.65
CA PRO A 145 0.01 14.15 -2.81
C PRO A 145 -0.49 15.55 -2.45
N THR A 146 -0.14 16.54 -3.27
CA THR A 146 -0.54 17.94 -3.11
C THR A 146 -2.04 18.17 -3.31
N ALA A 147 -2.74 17.22 -3.94
CA ALA A 147 -4.17 17.33 -4.21
C ALA A 147 -4.97 16.42 -3.27
N PRO A 148 -5.70 16.99 -2.29
CA PRO A 148 -6.84 16.30 -1.71
C PRO A 148 -7.91 16.22 -2.81
N GLU A 149 -8.54 15.05 -2.97
CA GLU A 149 -9.73 14.88 -3.82
C GLU A 149 -9.54 15.13 -5.33
N ALA A 150 -8.46 14.67 -5.96
CA ALA A 150 -8.59 14.31 -7.37
C ALA A 150 -9.72 13.26 -7.44
N SER A 151 -10.91 13.66 -7.87
CA SER A 151 -12.07 12.78 -8.09
C SER A 151 -11.61 11.64 -8.99
N LEU A 152 -11.19 10.54 -8.38
CA LEU A 152 -10.85 9.33 -9.10
C LEU A 152 -12.16 8.76 -9.58
N ASP A 153 -12.27 8.64 -10.90
CA ASP A 153 -13.36 7.88 -11.48
C ASP A 153 -13.05 6.38 -11.44
N ASP A 154 -14.04 5.57 -11.79
CA ASP A 154 -13.91 4.12 -11.82
C ASP A 154 -12.81 3.66 -12.79
N PHE A 155 -12.49 4.46 -13.81
CA PHE A 155 -11.42 4.17 -14.76
C PHE A 155 -10.04 4.35 -14.13
N ASP A 156 -9.82 5.43 -13.37
CA ASP A 156 -8.59 5.64 -12.62
C ASP A 156 -8.37 4.51 -11.60
N VAL A 157 -9.44 4.12 -10.88
CA VAL A 157 -9.42 2.97 -9.94
C VAL A 157 -9.06 1.66 -10.65
N ALA A 158 -9.64 1.40 -11.83
CA ALA A 158 -9.34 0.21 -12.61
C ALA A 158 -7.88 0.18 -13.07
N LEU A 159 -7.34 1.31 -13.55
CA LEU A 159 -5.93 1.43 -13.96
C LEU A 159 -4.98 1.16 -12.80
N MET A 160 -5.21 1.82 -11.65
CA MET A 160 -4.39 1.62 -10.46
C MET A 160 -4.46 0.17 -9.98
N THR A 161 -5.64 -0.45 -9.97
CA THR A 161 -5.81 -1.86 -9.58
C THR A 161 -4.98 -2.81 -10.44
N GLN A 162 -4.90 -2.56 -11.75
CA GLN A 162 -4.05 -3.35 -12.64
C GLN A 162 -2.56 -3.10 -12.37
N LEU A 163 -2.17 -1.84 -12.19
CA LEU A 163 -0.78 -1.45 -11.98
C LEU A 163 -0.21 -1.82 -10.60
N GLN A 164 -1.06 -1.91 -9.58
CA GLN A 164 -0.67 -2.44 -8.27
C GLN A 164 -0.32 -3.93 -8.33
N ARG A 165 -0.88 -4.67 -9.30
CA ARG A 165 -0.55 -6.07 -9.55
C ARG A 165 0.70 -6.23 -10.40
N ASP A 166 0.79 -5.43 -11.46
CA ASP A 166 1.94 -5.40 -12.36
C ASP A 166 2.16 -3.96 -12.86
N GLY A 167 3.16 -3.31 -12.28
CA GLY A 167 3.51 -1.94 -12.60
C GLY A 167 4.10 -1.78 -14.00
N ARG A 168 4.49 -2.86 -14.69
CA ARG A 168 5.08 -2.81 -16.05
C ARG A 168 4.07 -3.08 -17.16
N LEU A 169 2.79 -3.28 -16.86
CA LEU A 169 1.74 -3.41 -17.88
C LEU A 169 1.83 -2.27 -18.90
N THR A 170 1.87 -2.66 -20.18
CA THR A 170 1.87 -1.72 -21.29
C THR A 170 0.53 -0.99 -21.38
N PHE A 171 0.51 0.18 -22.01
CA PHE A 171 -0.76 0.89 -22.21
C PHE A 171 -1.75 0.12 -23.09
N GLY A 172 -1.26 -0.72 -24.02
CA GLY A 172 -2.11 -1.63 -24.80
C GLY A 172 -2.73 -2.73 -23.94
N GLU A 173 -1.98 -3.25 -22.98
CA GLU A 173 -2.48 -4.25 -22.05
C GLU A 173 -3.51 -3.66 -21.07
N LEU A 174 -3.23 -2.48 -20.52
CA LEU A 174 -4.18 -1.74 -19.68
C LEU A 174 -5.47 -1.45 -20.44
N ALA A 175 -5.37 -1.01 -21.69
CA ALA A 175 -6.51 -0.76 -22.58
C ALA A 175 -7.38 -2.01 -22.73
N ARG A 176 -6.76 -3.16 -23.05
CA ARG A 176 -7.45 -4.44 -23.18
C ARG A 176 -8.16 -4.86 -21.89
N ARG A 177 -7.52 -4.68 -20.73
CA ARG A 177 -8.06 -5.10 -19.43
C ARG A 177 -9.13 -4.16 -18.87
N THR A 178 -9.08 -2.89 -19.24
CA THR A 178 -10.01 -1.87 -18.74
C THR A 178 -11.14 -1.56 -19.73
N GLY A 179 -11.06 -2.02 -20.98
CA GLY A 179 -12.05 -1.71 -22.02
C GLY A 179 -11.92 -0.29 -22.60
N HIS A 180 -10.73 0.31 -22.51
CA HIS A 180 -10.46 1.70 -22.94
C HIS A 180 -9.37 1.74 -24.02
N SER A 181 -9.11 2.90 -24.63
CA SER A 181 -8.05 3.04 -25.63
C SER A 181 -6.66 3.13 -24.98
N PRO A 182 -5.57 2.74 -25.70
CA PRO A 182 -4.20 2.89 -25.19
C PRO A 182 -3.82 4.36 -24.91
N SER A 183 -4.31 5.30 -25.72
CA SER A 183 -4.07 6.73 -25.52
C SER A 183 -4.77 7.26 -24.27
N ALA A 184 -6.00 6.81 -23.99
CA ALA A 184 -6.73 7.15 -22.77
C ALA A 184 -6.02 6.60 -21.52
N CYS A 185 -5.58 5.32 -21.56
CA CYS A 185 -4.80 4.71 -20.48
C CYS A 185 -3.51 5.49 -20.23
N ARG A 186 -2.76 5.82 -21.30
CA ARG A 186 -1.52 6.61 -21.20
C ARG A 186 -1.78 7.96 -20.53
N SER A 187 -2.75 8.71 -21.03
CA SER A 187 -3.06 10.04 -20.49
C SER A 187 -3.45 9.99 -19.02
N ARG A 188 -4.28 9.02 -18.61
CA ARG A 188 -4.70 8.87 -17.20
C ARG A 188 -3.57 8.43 -16.29
N VAL A 189 -2.78 7.44 -16.70
CA VAL A 189 -1.63 6.97 -15.91
C VAL A 189 -0.61 8.09 -15.71
N LEU A 190 -0.26 8.85 -16.75
CA LEU A 190 0.68 9.97 -16.62
C LEU A 190 0.15 11.04 -15.66
N ARG A 191 -1.13 11.39 -15.75
CA ARG A 191 -1.77 12.32 -14.80
C ARG A 191 -1.70 11.81 -13.35
N LEU A 192 -1.95 10.52 -13.11
CA LEU A 192 -1.86 9.93 -11.77
C LEU A 192 -0.43 9.94 -11.21
N LEU A 193 0.58 9.77 -12.06
CA LEU A 193 1.99 9.86 -11.69
C LEU A 193 2.42 11.31 -11.40
N GLU A 194 2.05 12.25 -12.28
CA GLU A 194 2.36 13.69 -12.13
C GLU A 194 1.72 14.28 -10.87
N ALA A 195 0.47 13.92 -10.59
CA ALA A 195 -0.24 14.33 -9.38
C ALA A 195 0.24 13.61 -8.11
N ARG A 196 1.22 12.69 -8.20
CA ARG A 196 1.74 11.85 -7.11
C ARG A 196 0.68 11.03 -6.39
N VAL A 197 -0.44 10.77 -7.07
CA VAL A 197 -1.49 9.87 -6.61
C VAL A 197 -0.97 8.43 -6.58
N MET A 198 -0.06 8.12 -7.51
CA MET A 198 0.59 6.83 -7.67
C MET A 198 2.08 7.02 -8.01
N ARG A 199 2.93 6.06 -7.61
CA ARG A 199 4.31 5.89 -8.10
C ARG A 199 4.49 4.45 -8.56
N ILE A 200 5.33 4.21 -9.56
CA ILE A 200 5.71 2.86 -9.99
C ILE A 200 7.19 2.65 -9.68
N GLY A 201 7.48 1.71 -8.79
CA GLY A 201 8.83 1.39 -8.33
C GLY A 201 9.04 -0.12 -8.21
N GLY A 202 10.31 -0.52 -8.22
CA GLY A 202 10.73 -1.88 -7.89
C GLY A 202 10.72 -2.10 -6.37
N GLY A 203 10.23 -3.24 -5.91
CA GLY A 203 10.31 -3.72 -4.54
C GLY A 203 10.90 -5.12 -4.47
N GLY A 204 11.62 -5.42 -3.40
CA GLY A 204 12.16 -6.76 -3.15
C GLY A 204 11.06 -7.76 -2.78
N GLY A 205 11.12 -8.97 -3.33
CA GLY A 205 10.15 -10.04 -3.04
C GLY A 205 10.24 -10.63 -1.63
N GLY A 206 11.35 -10.40 -0.91
CA GLY A 206 11.61 -10.94 0.42
C GLY A 206 11.35 -9.92 1.53
N GLY A 207 10.17 -9.99 2.14
CA GLY A 207 9.88 -9.44 3.49
C GLY A 207 9.94 -7.92 3.65
N GLY A 208 8.76 -7.28 3.77
CA GLY A 208 8.64 -5.98 4.45
C GLY A 208 7.73 -4.93 3.82
N GLY A 209 7.28 -5.13 2.58
CA GLY A 209 6.35 -4.19 1.93
C GLY A 209 5.31 -4.95 1.13
N ALA A 210 4.24 -5.40 1.79
CA ALA A 210 3.07 -5.87 1.05
C ALA A 210 2.58 -4.71 0.16
N PRO A 211 2.13 -4.98 -1.08
CA PRO A 211 1.38 -3.97 -1.82
C PRO A 211 0.23 -3.50 -0.94
N GLY A 212 0.11 -2.18 -0.75
CA GLY A 212 -1.02 -1.60 -0.02
C GLY A 212 -2.35 -2.11 -0.59
N PRO A 213 -3.45 -2.04 0.17
CA PRO A 213 -4.75 -2.52 -0.27
C PRO A 213 -5.13 -1.98 -1.66
N ALA A 214 -5.79 -2.83 -2.46
CA ALA A 214 -6.26 -2.44 -3.78
C ALA A 214 -7.20 -1.21 -3.70
N PRO A 215 -7.14 -0.27 -4.65
CA PRO A 215 -8.10 0.83 -4.72
C PRO A 215 -9.48 0.22 -4.93
N GLY A 216 -10.35 0.34 -3.92
CA GLY A 216 -11.73 -0.15 -3.99
C GLY A 216 -12.23 -1.13 -2.91
N GLY A 217 -11.54 -1.34 -1.77
CA GLY A 217 -12.10 -2.11 -0.64
C GLY A 217 -11.64 -1.62 0.75
N PRO A 218 -12.44 -1.77 1.83
CA PRO A 218 -13.75 -2.41 1.92
C PRO A 218 -14.92 -1.41 1.88
N ARG A 219 -15.83 -1.57 0.91
CA ARG A 219 -17.21 -1.07 1.00
C ARG A 219 -18.00 -2.01 1.91
N GLY A 220 -17.74 -1.93 3.21
CA GLY A 220 -18.36 -2.76 4.24
C GLY A 220 -18.95 -1.93 5.37
N GLY A 221 -19.70 -0.88 5.04
CA GLY A 221 -20.52 -0.18 6.02
C GLY A 221 -21.60 -1.12 6.53
N ALA A 222 -21.38 -1.69 7.72
CA ALA A 222 -22.41 -2.38 8.48
C ALA A 222 -23.66 -1.50 8.51
N ARG A 223 -24.73 -1.95 7.85
CA ARG A 223 -26.08 -1.43 8.10
C ARG A 223 -26.37 -1.68 9.58
N GLY A 224 -26.24 -0.64 10.39
CA GLY A 224 -26.69 -0.68 11.78
C GLY A 224 -28.17 -1.10 11.82
N PRO A 225 -28.58 -1.85 12.86
CA PRO A 225 -29.97 -2.25 12.99
C PRO A 225 -30.82 -0.99 13.11
N ARG A 226 -31.84 -0.87 12.25
CA ARG A 226 -32.88 0.15 12.39
C ARG A 226 -33.56 -0.05 13.74
N GLY A 227 -33.16 0.75 14.73
CA GLY A 227 -33.84 0.85 16.02
C GLY A 227 -35.26 1.35 15.80
N GLY A 228 -36.23 0.45 15.82
CA GLY A 228 -37.64 0.79 15.96
C GLY A 228 -37.88 1.32 17.37
N ALA A 229 -38.21 2.60 17.47
CA ALA A 229 -38.59 3.26 18.71
C ALA A 229 -39.84 2.59 19.35
N PRO A 230 -39.95 2.59 20.69
CA PRO A 230 -41.09 2.02 21.40
C PRO A 230 -42.32 2.91 21.20
N ARG A 231 -43.44 2.32 20.77
CA ARG A 231 -44.75 2.98 20.81
C ARG A 231 -45.16 3.14 22.26
N ARG A 232 -45.12 4.39 22.76
CA ARG A 232 -45.81 4.80 23.98
C ARG A 232 -47.32 4.66 23.76
N GLY A 233 -48.00 4.07 24.73
CA GLY A 233 -49.45 3.97 24.76
C GLY A 233 -50.14 5.31 24.94
N ARG A 234 -51.42 5.33 24.60
CA ARG A 234 -52.46 6.18 25.16
C ARG A 234 -53.71 5.33 25.32
N ASP A 235 -54.21 5.33 26.55
CA ASP A 235 -55.61 5.36 27.00
C ASP A 235 -56.70 4.86 26.04
#